data_AF-A0A2K6FJ33-F1
#
_entry.id   AF-A0A2K6FJ33-F1
#
_cell.length_a   1.000
_cell.length_b   1.000
_cell.length_c   1.000
_cell.angle_alpha   90.00
_cell.angle_beta   90.00
_cell.angle_gamma   90.00
#
_symmetry.space_group_name_H-M   'P 1'
#
loop_
_entity.id
_entity.type
_entity.pdbx_description
1 polymer ?
#
loop_
_entity_poly.entity_id
_entity_poly.type
_entity_poly.pdbx_seq_one_letter_code
_entity_poly.pdbx_strand_id
1 'polypeptide(L)'
;MEPRGCHLRKRDGPKGEQEERPSGDGNAETHRAPDLVQWSQHMEAVKTQLLEQAQGQLTELLDRVMWEAVQSYPQQGRPLPSIPLDSLSRTREPPLGKQKVFVIRKSLLDELMEVQHFRTIYHMFVAGLCVFIISTLAIDFIDEGRLVLEFDLLIFSFGQLPLALVTWIPMFLSTVLVPYQALRLWARPGPGGVAWALRAGLGCSLLAAHAAVLCVLPVHVAVAHQLPPASRCVLVFEQVRLLMKSYSFLREAVPGTLRARGGEGTRDPSFSSYLYFLFCPTLIYRETYPRTSNIRWNYVAKNFAQALGCVLYACFILGRLCVPVFANMSREPFSTRALVLSILHATLPGIFMLLLIFFAFLHCWLNAFAEMLRFGDRMFYRDWWNSTSFPNFYRTWNVVVHDWLYSYVYQDGLWLLGGRARGAAMLGVFLVSAVVHEYIFCFVLGFFYPVMLMLFLVVGGLLNFTMHDQHTGPAWNVLMWTFLFLGQGIQVSLYCQEWYARRHCPLPQITFWGLVTPRSWSCHT
;
A
#
# COMPACT_ATOMS: atom_id res chain seq x y z
N MET A 1 -24.47 -25.17 -55.77
CA MET A 1 -24.19 -25.90 -57.02
C MET A 1 -22.69 -26.11 -57.12
N GLU A 2 -22.30 -27.33 -57.45
CA GLU A 2 -20.98 -27.78 -57.93
C GLU A 2 -20.65 -27.20 -59.35
N PRO A 3 -19.47 -27.46 -59.98
CA PRO A 3 -18.08 -27.35 -59.47
C PRO A 3 -17.08 -26.88 -60.59
N ARG A 4 -15.80 -27.29 -60.48
CA ARG A 4 -14.67 -27.30 -61.48
C ARG A 4 -13.83 -26.00 -61.59
N GLY A 5 -12.50 -26.07 -61.77
CA GLY A 5 -11.64 -27.27 -61.85
C GLY A 5 -10.12 -27.01 -61.92
N CYS A 6 -9.39 -28.14 -61.85
CA CYS A 6 -7.94 -28.39 -61.89
C CYS A 6 -7.10 -27.65 -62.96
N HIS A 7 -5.77 -27.50 -62.75
CA HIS A 7 -4.76 -27.89 -63.77
C HIS A 7 -3.31 -28.09 -63.26
N LEU A 8 -2.59 -29.04 -63.86
CA LEU A 8 -1.19 -29.45 -63.59
C LEU A 8 -0.15 -28.80 -64.54
N ARG A 9 1.13 -28.75 -64.10
CA ARG A 9 2.34 -29.28 -64.82
C ARG A 9 3.58 -29.28 -63.89
N LYS A 10 4.44 -30.32 -63.79
CA LYS A 10 5.43 -30.92 -64.75
C LYS A 10 6.51 -29.89 -65.17
N ARG A 11 7.82 -30.15 -65.28
CA ARG A 11 8.73 -31.36 -65.28
C ARG A 11 10.17 -30.78 -65.07
N ASP A 12 11.27 -31.46 -64.69
CA ASP A 12 12.05 -32.53 -65.34
C ASP A 12 13.19 -33.04 -64.42
N GLY A 13 13.81 -34.18 -64.76
CA GLY A 13 14.69 -34.97 -63.88
C GLY A 13 16.21 -35.00 -64.23
N PRO A 14 17.00 -35.85 -63.55
CA PRO A 14 18.47 -35.84 -63.56
C PRO A 14 19.13 -36.90 -64.49
N LYS A 15 20.46 -36.78 -64.67
CA LYS A 15 21.43 -37.83 -65.09
C LYS A 15 22.45 -37.95 -63.94
N GLY A 16 22.90 -39.10 -63.44
CA GLY A 16 23.54 -40.29 -64.04
C GLY A 16 24.60 -40.75 -62.99
N GLU A 17 25.17 -41.96 -62.94
CA GLU A 17 25.18 -43.18 -63.75
C GLU A 17 25.48 -44.42 -62.84
N GLN A 18 25.08 -45.63 -63.30
CA GLN A 18 25.70 -46.98 -63.19
C GLN A 18 26.47 -47.44 -61.91
N GLU A 19 26.46 -48.71 -61.46
CA GLU A 19 25.80 -49.98 -61.86
C GLU A 19 25.73 -50.92 -60.59
N GLU A 20 25.41 -52.21 -60.54
CA GLU A 20 25.27 -53.30 -61.54
C GLU A 20 24.08 -54.25 -61.18
N ARG A 21 24.18 -55.57 -61.44
CA ARG A 21 23.13 -56.62 -61.29
C ARG A 21 23.81 -58.02 -61.22
N PRO A 22 23.19 -59.10 -60.66
CA PRO A 22 22.06 -59.76 -61.35
C PRO A 22 21.00 -60.55 -60.52
N SER A 23 19.79 -60.58 -61.10
CA SER A 23 18.83 -61.71 -61.28
C SER A 23 18.32 -62.58 -60.10
N GLY A 24 16.99 -62.61 -59.93
CA GLY A 24 16.27 -63.61 -59.11
C GLY A 24 14.76 -63.30 -59.03
N ASP A 25 13.96 -64.08 -59.76
CA ASP A 25 12.51 -63.95 -60.06
C ASP A 25 11.53 -63.99 -58.84
N GLY A 26 10.28 -63.51 -59.01
CA GLY A 26 9.12 -63.90 -58.17
C GLY A 26 8.43 -62.86 -57.25
N ASN A 27 7.28 -62.32 -57.70
CA ASN A 27 6.15 -61.70 -56.96
C ASN A 27 6.22 -61.47 -55.43
N ALA A 28 6.15 -60.20 -54.98
CA ALA A 28 5.34 -59.75 -53.81
C ALA A 28 5.29 -58.21 -53.64
N GLU A 29 4.29 -57.52 -54.20
CA GLU A 29 3.93 -56.14 -53.80
C GLU A 29 2.55 -56.08 -53.13
N THR A 30 2.51 -56.22 -51.80
CA THR A 30 1.43 -55.68 -50.94
C THR A 30 1.84 -55.77 -49.47
N HIS A 31 2.28 -54.66 -48.85
CA HIS A 31 2.27 -54.41 -47.38
C HIS A 31 3.05 -53.13 -47.01
N ARG A 32 2.50 -51.92 -47.28
CA ARG A 32 2.98 -50.67 -46.61
C ARG A 32 1.95 -49.52 -46.61
N ALA A 33 0.68 -49.85 -46.38
CA ALA A 33 -0.43 -48.90 -46.27
C ALA A 33 -1.37 -49.03 -45.04
N PRO A 34 -1.35 -50.10 -44.19
CA PRO A 34 -2.27 -50.17 -43.04
C PRO A 34 -1.97 -49.18 -41.89
N ASP A 35 -0.69 -48.98 -41.57
CA ASP A 35 -0.28 -48.52 -40.23
C ASP A 35 -0.76 -47.09 -39.88
N LEU A 36 -0.81 -46.18 -40.86
CA LEU A 36 -1.11 -44.77 -40.60
C LEU A 36 -2.59 -44.50 -40.27
N VAL A 37 -3.49 -45.29 -40.87
CA VAL A 37 -4.93 -45.23 -40.60
C VAL A 37 -5.25 -45.91 -39.26
N GLN A 38 -4.58 -47.03 -38.98
CA GLN A 38 -4.73 -47.73 -37.71
C GLN A 38 -4.21 -46.89 -36.53
N TRP A 39 -3.12 -46.15 -36.74
CA TRP A 39 -2.59 -45.19 -35.76
C TRP A 39 -3.55 -44.01 -35.49
N SER A 40 -4.16 -43.42 -36.54
CA SER A 40 -5.10 -42.30 -36.33
C SER A 40 -6.36 -42.75 -35.58
N GLN A 41 -6.90 -43.93 -35.91
CA GLN A 41 -8.04 -44.51 -35.20
C GLN A 41 -7.72 -44.82 -33.74
N HIS A 42 -6.53 -45.35 -33.44
CA HIS A 42 -6.10 -45.59 -32.06
C HIS A 42 -5.96 -44.28 -31.27
N MET A 43 -5.37 -43.25 -31.88
CA MET A 43 -5.17 -41.95 -31.22
C MET A 43 -6.51 -41.20 -31.00
N GLU A 44 -7.49 -41.39 -31.87
CA GLU A 44 -8.84 -40.86 -31.71
C GLU A 44 -9.62 -41.62 -30.62
N ALA A 45 -9.47 -42.94 -30.52
CA ALA A 45 -10.03 -43.76 -29.44
C ALA A 45 -9.43 -43.42 -28.06
N VAL A 46 -8.11 -43.18 -27.97
CA VAL A 46 -7.45 -42.74 -26.74
C VAL A 46 -7.95 -41.34 -26.34
N LYS A 47 -8.19 -40.45 -27.31
CA LYS A 47 -8.76 -39.11 -27.05
C LYS A 47 -10.19 -39.18 -26.51
N THR A 48 -11.06 -40.03 -27.06
CA THR A 48 -12.43 -40.18 -26.54
C THR A 48 -12.43 -40.80 -25.15
N GLN A 49 -11.59 -41.82 -24.91
CA GLN A 49 -11.46 -42.48 -23.62
C GLN A 49 -10.95 -41.51 -22.52
N LEU A 50 -9.98 -40.63 -22.85
CA LEU A 50 -9.53 -39.57 -21.95
C LEU A 50 -10.62 -38.51 -21.68
N LEU A 51 -11.44 -38.17 -22.68
CA LEU A 51 -12.54 -37.22 -22.52
C LEU A 51 -13.66 -37.79 -21.63
N GLU A 52 -14.03 -39.06 -21.79
CA GLU A 52 -14.98 -39.73 -20.90
C GLU A 52 -14.45 -39.83 -19.47
N GLN A 53 -13.18 -40.21 -19.29
CA GLN A 53 -12.56 -40.28 -17.95
C GLN A 53 -12.49 -38.90 -17.28
N ALA A 54 -12.18 -37.84 -18.03
CA ALA A 54 -12.16 -36.47 -17.52
C ALA A 54 -13.58 -35.96 -17.17
N GLN A 55 -14.60 -36.28 -17.99
CA GLN A 55 -15.99 -35.96 -17.68
C GLN A 55 -16.50 -36.70 -16.45
N GLY A 56 -16.16 -37.98 -16.29
CA GLY A 56 -16.50 -38.77 -15.10
C GLY A 56 -15.95 -38.13 -13.82
N GLN A 57 -14.64 -37.85 -13.78
CA GLN A 57 -14.01 -37.21 -12.62
C GLN A 57 -14.51 -35.79 -12.35
N LEU A 58 -14.78 -35.01 -13.39
CA LEU A 58 -15.34 -33.66 -13.23
C LEU A 58 -16.76 -33.69 -12.66
N THR A 59 -17.58 -34.67 -13.07
CA THR A 59 -18.94 -34.85 -12.57
C THR A 59 -18.94 -35.31 -11.12
N GLU A 60 -18.09 -36.27 -10.75
CA GLU A 60 -17.93 -36.73 -9.36
C GLU A 60 -17.47 -35.61 -8.42
N LEU A 61 -16.53 -34.76 -8.87
CA LEU A 61 -16.10 -33.57 -8.12
C LEU A 61 -17.23 -32.54 -8.00
N LEU A 62 -18.02 -32.32 -9.05
CA LEU A 62 -19.14 -31.39 -9.02
C LEU A 62 -20.26 -31.86 -8.08
N ASP A 63 -20.58 -33.15 -8.09
CA ASP A 63 -21.54 -33.78 -7.18
C ASP A 63 -21.07 -33.73 -5.72
N ARG A 64 -19.77 -33.96 -5.46
CA ARG A 64 -19.19 -33.74 -4.11
C ARG A 64 -19.35 -32.30 -3.63
N VAL A 65 -19.00 -31.33 -4.48
CA VAL A 65 -19.13 -29.90 -4.15
C VAL A 65 -20.61 -29.51 -3.96
N MET A 66 -21.53 -30.05 -4.76
CA MET A 66 -22.97 -29.88 -4.55
C MET A 66 -23.45 -30.49 -3.24
N TRP A 67 -23.00 -31.70 -2.88
CA TRP A 67 -23.35 -32.35 -1.62
C TRP A 67 -22.85 -31.57 -0.40
N GLU A 68 -21.60 -31.09 -0.43
CA GLU A 68 -21.03 -30.23 0.61
C GLU A 68 -21.73 -28.86 0.68
N ALA A 69 -22.15 -28.29 -0.45
CA ALA A 69 -22.95 -27.07 -0.51
C ALA A 69 -24.38 -27.26 0.07
N VAL A 70 -24.98 -28.44 -0.13
CA VAL A 70 -26.28 -28.79 0.46
C VAL A 70 -26.17 -29.03 1.97
N GLN A 71 -25.11 -29.69 2.45
CA GLN A 71 -24.90 -29.90 3.90
C GLN A 71 -24.52 -28.62 4.66
N SER A 72 -23.94 -27.62 3.98
CA SER A 72 -23.62 -26.32 4.59
C SER A 72 -24.80 -25.34 4.64
N TYR A 73 -25.97 -25.72 4.10
CA TYR A 73 -27.23 -24.99 4.27
C TYR A 73 -27.94 -25.41 5.57
N PRO A 74 -28.17 -24.51 6.54
CA PRO A 74 -28.81 -24.88 7.81
C PRO A 74 -30.31 -25.20 7.61
N GLN A 75 -30.72 -26.40 8.02
CA GLN A 75 -32.13 -26.82 8.01
C GLN A 75 -32.98 -25.94 8.95
N GLN A 76 -33.81 -25.07 8.40
CA GLN A 76 -34.89 -24.41 9.15
C GLN A 76 -36.07 -25.37 9.32
N GLY A 77 -36.27 -25.87 10.54
CA GLY A 77 -37.26 -26.90 10.82
C GLY A 77 -37.74 -26.95 12.28
N ARG A 78 -38.27 -25.84 12.83
CA ARG A 78 -39.22 -25.84 13.97
C ARG A 78 -39.95 -24.48 14.06
N PRO A 79 -41.25 -24.44 14.41
CA PRO A 79 -42.04 -23.21 14.39
C PRO A 79 -41.82 -22.36 15.65
N LEU A 80 -41.79 -21.04 15.46
CA LEU A 80 -41.84 -20.03 16.53
C LEU A 80 -43.24 -19.36 16.55
N PRO A 81 -43.73 -18.91 17.71
CA PRO A 81 -45.09 -18.39 17.84
C PRO A 81 -45.26 -17.03 17.15
N SER A 82 -46.46 -16.80 16.63
CA SER A 82 -46.85 -15.59 15.90
C SER A 82 -46.90 -14.34 16.79
N ILE A 83 -46.22 -13.28 16.36
CA ILE A 83 -46.38 -11.90 16.84
C ILE A 83 -46.88 -11.05 15.65
N PRO A 84 -47.80 -10.07 15.84
CA PRO A 84 -48.57 -9.52 14.74
C PRO A 84 -47.77 -8.71 13.71
N LEU A 85 -48.22 -8.80 12.46
CA LEU A 85 -47.73 -8.03 11.33
C LEU A 85 -48.26 -6.60 11.38
N ASP A 86 -47.44 -5.63 11.81
CA ASP A 86 -47.65 -4.23 11.42
C ASP A 86 -46.35 -3.40 11.48
N SER A 87 -46.27 -2.33 10.69
CA SER A 87 -45.13 -1.39 10.52
C SER A 87 -43.98 -1.77 9.56
N LEU A 88 -44.31 -2.29 8.37
CA LEU A 88 -43.36 -2.38 7.25
C LEU A 88 -43.14 -1.00 6.56
N SER A 89 -42.63 -0.01 7.30
CA SER A 89 -42.26 1.30 6.73
C SER A 89 -40.95 1.21 5.96
N ARG A 90 -41.04 1.24 4.62
CA ARG A 90 -39.90 1.30 3.70
C ARG A 90 -38.93 2.44 4.03
N THR A 91 -37.77 2.12 4.61
CA THR A 91 -36.56 2.94 4.48
C THR A 91 -35.61 2.20 3.54
N ARG A 92 -35.54 2.67 2.29
CA ARG A 92 -34.74 2.06 1.22
C ARG A 92 -33.27 2.43 1.39
N GLU A 93 -32.56 1.78 2.31
CA GLU A 93 -31.10 1.90 2.35
C GLU A 93 -30.51 1.39 1.02
N PRO A 94 -29.70 2.21 0.30
CA PRO A 94 -28.94 1.71 -0.83
C PRO A 94 -27.85 0.75 -0.33
N PRO A 95 -27.37 -0.20 -1.17
CA PRO A 95 -26.37 -1.16 -0.72
C PRO A 95 -25.04 -0.45 -0.44
N LEU A 96 -24.76 -0.17 0.84
CA LEU A 96 -23.42 0.23 1.27
C LEU A 96 -22.43 -0.87 0.86
N GLY A 97 -21.38 -0.49 0.14
CA GLY A 97 -20.38 -1.44 -0.35
C GLY A 97 -19.71 -2.17 0.81
N LYS A 98 -19.55 -3.50 0.67
CA LYS A 98 -19.04 -4.46 1.66
C LYS A 98 -18.11 -3.82 2.70
N GLN A 99 -18.64 -3.58 3.90
CA GLN A 99 -17.89 -3.00 5.01
C GLN A 99 -16.72 -3.92 5.42
N LYS A 100 -15.58 -3.36 5.86
CA LYS A 100 -14.42 -4.18 6.26
C LYS A 100 -14.75 -5.11 7.42
N VAL A 101 -14.60 -6.40 7.20
CA VAL A 101 -14.64 -7.45 8.24
C VAL A 101 -13.22 -7.78 8.65
N PHE A 102 -12.95 -7.73 9.95
CA PHE A 102 -11.66 -8.08 10.54
C PHE A 102 -11.64 -9.57 10.90
N VAL A 103 -10.58 -10.28 10.48
CA VAL A 103 -10.43 -11.74 10.66
C VAL A 103 -9.04 -12.01 11.27
N ILE A 104 -8.91 -13.02 12.11
CA ILE A 104 -7.59 -13.45 12.63
C ILE A 104 -6.78 -14.04 11.47
N ARG A 105 -5.62 -13.45 11.17
CA ARG A 105 -4.68 -13.91 10.13
C ARG A 105 -3.26 -13.39 10.39
N LYS A 106 -2.24 -14.15 9.97
CA LYS A 106 -0.83 -13.71 10.04
C LYS A 106 -0.57 -12.58 9.03
N SER A 107 0.61 -11.97 9.12
CA SER A 107 1.10 -11.05 8.09
C SER A 107 1.61 -11.86 6.90
N LEU A 108 1.31 -11.44 5.67
CA LEU A 108 1.67 -12.18 4.45
C LEU A 108 3.17 -12.51 4.39
N LEU A 109 4.04 -11.58 4.80
CA LEU A 109 5.48 -11.82 4.79
C LEU A 109 5.94 -12.76 5.90
N ASP A 110 5.23 -12.88 7.04
CA ASP A 110 5.53 -13.93 8.03
C ASP A 110 5.32 -15.31 7.40
N GLU A 111 4.22 -15.50 6.68
CA GLU A 111 3.89 -16.76 5.97
C GLU A 111 4.90 -17.04 4.85
N LEU A 112 5.27 -16.04 4.06
CA LEU A 112 6.27 -16.21 2.99
C LEU A 112 7.68 -16.50 3.54
N MET A 113 8.06 -15.96 4.70
CA MET A 113 9.36 -16.23 5.34
C MET A 113 9.45 -17.66 5.92
N GLU A 114 8.35 -18.40 6.04
CA GLU A 114 8.36 -19.84 6.29
C GLU A 114 8.93 -20.61 5.07
N VAL A 115 8.79 -20.07 3.85
CA VAL A 115 9.37 -20.61 2.61
C VAL A 115 10.87 -20.28 2.52
N GLN A 116 11.69 -21.30 2.22
CA GLN A 116 13.14 -21.20 2.22
C GLN A 116 13.68 -20.10 1.27
N HIS A 117 13.08 -19.92 0.09
CA HIS A 117 13.54 -18.94 -0.91
C HIS A 117 13.41 -17.48 -0.42
N PHE A 118 12.26 -17.11 0.17
CA PHE A 118 12.07 -15.77 0.72
C PHE A 118 12.96 -15.52 1.95
N ARG A 119 13.18 -16.56 2.77
CA ARG A 119 14.16 -16.50 3.85
C ARG A 119 15.57 -16.24 3.32
N THR A 120 15.99 -16.85 2.21
CA THR A 120 17.28 -16.52 1.57
C THR A 120 17.35 -15.05 1.15
N ILE A 121 16.29 -14.48 0.55
CA ILE A 121 16.25 -13.05 0.21
C ILE A 121 16.42 -12.18 1.46
N TYR A 122 15.74 -12.50 2.57
CA TYR A 122 15.94 -11.80 3.84
C TYR A 122 17.41 -11.86 4.32
N HIS A 123 18.03 -13.04 4.25
CA HIS A 123 19.43 -13.22 4.62
C HIS A 123 20.37 -12.43 3.68
N MET A 124 20.05 -12.30 2.39
CA MET A 124 20.80 -11.45 1.46
C MET A 124 20.74 -9.96 1.82
N PHE A 125 19.57 -9.45 2.23
CA PHE A 125 19.46 -8.06 2.71
C PHE A 125 20.24 -7.83 4.01
N VAL A 126 20.23 -8.78 4.94
CA VAL A 126 21.02 -8.73 6.18
C VAL A 126 22.52 -8.82 5.90
N ALA A 127 22.95 -9.70 5.00
CA ALA A 127 24.35 -9.79 4.57
C ALA A 127 24.81 -8.51 3.85
N GLY A 128 23.95 -7.93 3.01
CA GLY A 128 24.18 -6.62 2.39
C GLY A 128 24.41 -5.52 3.42
N LEU A 129 23.57 -5.43 4.46
CA LEU A 129 23.79 -4.50 5.58
C LEU A 129 25.13 -4.74 6.28
N CYS A 130 25.51 -6.00 6.53
CA CYS A 130 26.81 -6.32 7.13
C CYS A 130 27.97 -5.86 6.25
N VAL A 131 27.90 -6.08 4.93
CA VAL A 131 28.90 -5.60 3.96
C VAL A 131 28.95 -4.07 3.90
N PHE A 132 27.80 -3.38 3.97
CA PHE A 132 27.76 -1.91 4.04
C PHE A 132 28.43 -1.39 5.32
N ILE A 133 28.20 -2.01 6.47
CA ILE A 133 28.85 -1.63 7.74
C ILE A 133 30.37 -1.89 7.69
N ILE A 134 30.79 -3.06 7.18
CA ILE A 134 32.22 -3.40 7.03
C ILE A 134 32.91 -2.43 6.05
N SER A 135 32.28 -2.14 4.92
CA SER A 135 32.80 -1.19 3.92
C SER A 135 32.90 0.23 4.48
N THR A 136 31.88 0.68 5.20
CA THR A 136 31.87 1.97 5.94
C THR A 136 33.05 2.05 6.90
N LEU A 137 33.20 1.07 7.79
CA LEU A 137 34.31 1.00 8.75
C LEU A 137 35.69 0.90 8.09
N ALA A 138 35.80 0.20 6.96
CA ALA A 138 37.05 0.08 6.23
C ALA A 138 37.47 1.41 5.57
N ILE A 139 36.51 2.15 5.01
CA ILE A 139 36.74 3.49 4.44
C ILE A 139 37.18 4.46 5.54
N ASP A 140 36.44 4.54 6.65
CA ASP A 140 36.76 5.47 7.75
C ASP A 140 38.13 5.15 8.41
N PHE A 141 38.48 3.85 8.47
CA PHE A 141 39.80 3.42 8.93
C PHE A 141 40.94 3.78 7.97
N ILE A 142 40.70 3.75 6.66
CA ILE A 142 41.70 4.13 5.64
C ILE A 142 41.86 5.66 5.59
N ASP A 143 40.76 6.41 5.62
CA ASP A 143 40.76 7.86 5.43
C ASP A 143 41.16 8.63 6.71
N GLU A 144 40.68 8.21 7.89
CA GLU A 144 40.94 8.91 9.17
C GLU A 144 41.80 8.14 10.18
N GLY A 145 42.10 6.87 9.92
CA GLY A 145 42.78 6.00 10.89
C GLY A 145 41.91 5.61 12.09
N ARG A 146 40.58 5.78 12.01
CA ARG A 146 39.63 5.59 13.12
C ARG A 146 38.54 4.58 12.78
N LEU A 147 38.26 3.66 13.71
CA LEU A 147 37.17 2.68 13.61
C LEU A 147 35.91 3.19 14.31
N VAL A 148 35.39 4.35 13.87
CA VAL A 148 34.18 4.95 14.44
C VAL A 148 33.09 5.00 13.38
N LEU A 149 31.97 4.34 13.64
CA LEU A 149 30.75 4.57 12.85
C LEU A 149 30.21 5.96 13.18
N GLU A 150 30.29 6.88 12.21
CA GLU A 150 29.67 8.20 12.35
C GLU A 150 28.14 8.09 12.37
N PHE A 151 27.57 8.17 13.58
CA PHE A 151 26.12 8.28 13.76
C PHE A 151 25.63 9.73 13.63
N ASP A 152 26.48 10.66 13.22
CA ASP A 152 26.21 12.09 13.14
C ASP A 152 24.99 12.43 12.27
N LEU A 153 24.81 11.73 11.15
CA LEU A 153 23.61 11.87 10.33
C LEU A 153 22.33 11.47 11.10
N LEU A 154 22.39 10.42 11.93
CA LEU A 154 21.27 9.96 12.75
C LEU A 154 21.02 10.91 13.93
N ILE A 155 22.07 11.34 14.63
CA ILE A 155 22.01 12.31 15.74
C ILE A 155 21.45 13.64 15.23
N PHE A 156 21.89 14.10 14.06
CA PHE A 156 21.33 15.26 13.37
C PHE A 156 19.84 15.03 13.04
N SER A 157 19.50 13.92 12.37
CA SER A 157 18.12 13.65 11.93
C SER A 157 17.10 13.54 13.07
N PHE A 158 17.48 12.94 14.21
CA PHE A 158 16.65 12.79 15.41
C PHE A 158 16.93 13.86 16.48
N GLY A 159 17.65 14.94 16.15
CA GLY A 159 17.89 16.05 17.06
C GLY A 159 16.57 16.65 17.57
N GLN A 160 16.56 17.12 18.81
CA GLN A 160 15.37 17.66 19.49
C GLN A 160 14.14 16.73 19.56
N LEU A 161 14.30 15.41 19.38
CA LEU A 161 13.20 14.43 19.53
C LEU A 161 12.38 14.60 20.83
N PRO A 162 12.94 14.93 22.01
CA PRO A 162 12.14 15.18 23.22
C PRO A 162 11.08 16.28 23.05
N LEU A 163 11.36 17.33 22.27
CA LEU A 163 10.40 18.41 22.01
C LEU A 163 9.22 17.92 21.14
N ALA A 164 9.50 17.11 20.13
CA ALA A 164 8.47 16.46 19.31
C ALA A 164 7.59 15.52 20.16
N LEU A 165 8.18 14.74 21.07
CA LEU A 165 7.45 13.88 22.00
C LEU A 165 6.60 14.68 23.00
N VAL A 166 7.11 15.80 23.52
CA VAL A 166 6.33 16.70 24.41
C VAL A 166 5.17 17.34 23.65
N THR A 167 5.34 17.69 22.37
CA THR A 167 4.27 18.24 21.51
C THR A 167 3.23 17.18 21.12
N TRP A 168 3.63 15.91 21.03
CA TRP A 168 2.73 14.79 20.80
C TRP A 168 1.73 14.58 21.96
N ILE A 169 2.13 14.83 23.21
CA ILE A 169 1.25 14.65 24.40
C ILE A 169 -0.07 15.45 24.30
N PRO A 170 -0.10 16.77 24.07
CA PRO A 170 -1.35 17.53 23.93
C PRO A 170 -2.13 17.15 22.67
N MET A 171 -1.47 16.78 21.56
CA MET A 171 -2.15 16.26 20.36
C MET A 171 -2.90 14.95 20.67
N PHE A 172 -2.23 14.01 21.32
CA PHE A 172 -2.79 12.73 21.72
C PHE A 172 -3.91 12.92 22.75
N LEU A 173 -3.70 13.73 23.79
CA LEU A 173 -4.70 14.01 24.82
C LEU A 173 -5.96 14.69 24.24
N SER A 174 -5.77 15.63 23.31
CA SER A 174 -6.88 16.25 22.56
C SER A 174 -7.66 15.18 21.77
N THR A 175 -6.97 14.26 21.11
CA THR A 175 -7.60 13.13 20.37
C THR A 175 -8.32 12.15 21.30
N VAL A 176 -7.79 11.85 22.49
CA VAL A 176 -8.44 10.95 23.47
C VAL A 176 -9.71 11.57 24.03
N LEU A 177 -9.67 12.86 24.40
CA LEU A 177 -10.75 13.50 25.13
C LEU A 177 -11.82 14.10 24.22
N VAL A 178 -11.45 14.88 23.20
CA VAL A 178 -12.39 15.78 22.54
C VAL A 178 -13.43 15.06 21.67
N PRO A 179 -13.06 14.13 20.75
CA PRO A 179 -14.03 13.37 19.96
C PRO A 179 -15.00 12.56 20.83
N TYR A 180 -14.51 12.00 21.94
CA TYR A 180 -15.33 11.21 22.85
C TYR A 180 -16.31 12.07 23.66
N GLN A 181 -15.89 13.25 24.13
CA GLN A 181 -16.80 14.20 24.80
C GLN A 181 -17.82 14.81 23.84
N ALA A 182 -17.43 15.14 22.59
CA ALA A 182 -18.36 15.61 21.57
C ALA A 182 -19.47 14.57 21.30
N LEU A 183 -19.11 13.29 21.14
CA LEU A 183 -20.08 12.21 21.00
C LEU A 183 -21.01 12.09 22.23
N ARG A 184 -20.46 12.17 23.45
CA ARG A 184 -21.28 12.17 24.69
C ARG A 184 -22.25 13.34 24.78
N LEU A 185 -21.89 14.53 24.29
CA LEU A 185 -22.80 15.69 24.26
C LEU A 185 -23.96 15.47 23.29
N TRP A 186 -23.70 14.79 22.16
CA TRP A 186 -24.70 14.47 21.13
C TRP A 186 -25.62 13.31 21.53
N ALA A 187 -25.08 12.28 22.19
CA ALA A 187 -25.82 11.10 22.66
C ALA A 187 -26.76 11.39 23.84
N ARG A 188 -26.45 12.38 24.70
CA ARG A 188 -27.25 12.70 25.89
C ARG A 188 -28.72 12.98 25.54
N PRO A 189 -29.68 12.14 25.99
CA PRO A 189 -31.10 12.46 25.89
C PRO A 189 -31.38 13.72 26.71
N GLY A 190 -32.33 14.55 26.26
CA GLY A 190 -32.69 15.75 27.00
C GLY A 190 -34.00 16.36 26.51
N PRO A 191 -34.70 17.10 27.38
CA PRO A 191 -36.00 17.68 27.07
C PRO A 191 -35.84 18.86 26.08
N GLY A 192 -36.48 18.74 24.92
CA GLY A 192 -36.59 19.81 23.93
C GLY A 192 -35.44 19.91 22.90
N GLY A 193 -35.80 20.35 21.68
CA GLY A 193 -34.86 20.46 20.56
C GLY A 193 -33.78 21.52 20.74
N VAL A 194 -34.08 22.64 21.39
CA VAL A 194 -33.14 23.77 21.60
C VAL A 194 -31.96 23.35 22.47
N ALA A 195 -32.23 22.65 23.58
CA ALA A 195 -31.17 22.16 24.46
C ALA A 195 -30.24 21.14 23.77
N TRP A 196 -30.77 20.35 22.83
CA TRP A 196 -29.94 19.48 21.99
C TRP A 196 -29.14 20.28 20.95
N ALA A 197 -29.73 21.27 20.28
CA ALA A 197 -29.02 22.11 19.31
C ALA A 197 -27.82 22.84 19.93
N LEU A 198 -27.95 23.34 21.16
CA LEU A 198 -26.84 23.94 21.91
C LEU A 198 -25.73 22.93 22.23
N ARG A 199 -26.08 21.71 22.65
CA ARG A 199 -25.08 20.62 22.86
C ARG A 199 -24.45 20.17 21.55
N ALA A 200 -25.21 20.16 20.46
CA ALA A 200 -24.74 19.83 19.12
C ALA A 200 -23.68 20.85 18.68
N GLY A 201 -24.01 22.14 18.75
CA GLY A 201 -23.10 23.26 18.49
C GLY A 201 -21.82 23.20 19.34
N LEU A 202 -21.94 23.00 20.65
CA LEU A 202 -20.78 22.85 21.54
C LEU A 202 -19.88 21.68 21.12
N GLY A 203 -20.45 20.52 20.77
CA GLY A 203 -19.68 19.38 20.25
C GLY A 203 -18.95 19.72 18.95
N CYS A 204 -19.60 20.43 18.01
CA CYS A 204 -18.97 20.91 16.78
C CYS A 204 -17.84 21.93 17.05
N SER A 205 -18.03 22.88 17.97
CA SER A 205 -17.00 23.85 18.36
C SER A 205 -15.79 23.17 19.00
N LEU A 206 -16.02 22.16 19.85
CA LEU A 206 -14.96 21.35 20.43
C LEU A 206 -14.18 20.58 19.35
N LEU A 207 -14.86 19.97 18.38
CA LEU A 207 -14.22 19.28 17.26
C LEU A 207 -13.44 20.23 16.34
N ALA A 208 -13.94 21.44 16.10
CA ALA A 208 -13.22 22.48 15.36
C ALA A 208 -11.94 22.92 16.10
N ALA A 209 -12.02 23.08 17.43
CA ALA A 209 -10.85 23.36 18.27
C ALA A 209 -9.84 22.19 18.27
N HIS A 210 -10.32 20.94 18.31
CA HIS A 210 -9.47 19.75 18.18
C HIS A 210 -8.72 19.70 16.85
N ALA A 211 -9.43 19.95 15.73
CA ALA A 211 -8.81 20.03 14.42
C ALA A 211 -7.81 21.20 14.33
N ALA A 212 -8.11 22.35 14.91
CA ALA A 212 -7.19 23.48 14.99
C ALA A 212 -5.93 23.15 15.81
N VAL A 213 -6.05 22.46 16.95
CA VAL A 213 -4.89 21.97 17.72
C VAL A 213 -4.05 21.00 16.87
N LEU A 214 -4.66 20.00 16.24
CA LEU A 214 -3.93 19.05 15.40
C LEU A 214 -3.28 19.71 14.17
N CYS A 215 -3.88 20.73 13.56
CA CYS A 215 -3.32 21.36 12.35
C CYS A 215 -2.30 22.46 12.65
N VAL A 216 -2.50 23.25 13.71
CA VAL A 216 -1.68 24.44 14.01
C VAL A 216 -0.51 24.11 14.93
N LEU A 217 -0.71 23.33 16.00
CA LEU A 217 0.32 23.09 17.00
C LEU A 217 1.58 22.40 16.44
N PRO A 218 1.50 21.23 15.76
CA PRO A 218 2.70 20.54 15.27
C PRO A 218 3.41 21.35 14.19
N VAL A 219 2.67 22.03 13.31
CA VAL A 219 3.21 22.93 12.29
C VAL A 219 3.97 24.09 12.94
N HIS A 220 3.35 24.76 13.93
CA HIS A 220 3.97 25.88 14.64
C HIS A 220 5.27 25.44 15.33
N VAL A 221 5.27 24.33 16.08
CA VAL A 221 6.47 23.83 16.75
C VAL A 221 7.57 23.43 15.75
N ALA A 222 7.22 22.72 14.67
CA ALA A 222 8.18 22.26 13.66
C ALA A 222 8.88 23.42 12.91
N VAL A 223 8.18 24.53 12.71
CA VAL A 223 8.71 25.75 12.08
C VAL A 223 9.46 26.61 13.10
N ALA A 224 8.85 26.94 14.25
CA ALA A 224 9.41 27.86 15.23
C ALA A 224 10.71 27.35 15.87
N HIS A 225 10.79 26.06 16.19
CA HIS A 225 11.98 25.44 16.79
C HIS A 225 12.94 24.83 15.75
N GLN A 226 12.62 24.94 14.46
CA GLN A 226 13.40 24.39 13.34
C GLN A 226 13.79 22.91 13.54
N LEU A 227 12.81 22.07 13.95
CA LEU A 227 13.04 20.64 14.21
C LEU A 227 13.75 19.94 13.04
N PRO A 228 14.72 19.04 13.29
CA PRO A 228 15.33 18.21 12.25
C PRO A 228 14.35 17.24 11.55
N PRO A 229 14.70 16.73 10.35
CA PRO A 229 13.75 16.01 9.49
C PRO A 229 13.08 14.77 10.11
N ALA A 230 13.81 13.91 10.84
CA ALA A 230 13.19 12.71 11.42
C ALA A 230 12.33 13.06 12.64
N SER A 231 12.70 14.07 13.43
CA SER A 231 11.85 14.60 14.51
C SER A 231 10.55 15.24 13.97
N ARG A 232 10.62 15.98 12.85
CA ARG A 232 9.41 16.47 12.14
C ARG A 232 8.57 15.32 11.58
N CYS A 233 9.22 14.31 11.00
CA CYS A 233 8.60 13.11 10.45
C CYS A 233 7.71 12.42 11.50
N VAL A 234 8.26 12.11 12.68
CA VAL A 234 7.48 11.51 13.79
C VAL A 234 6.25 12.35 14.14
N LEU A 235 6.41 13.67 14.27
CA LEU A 235 5.32 14.58 14.65
C LEU A 235 4.20 14.66 13.60
N VAL A 236 4.57 14.75 12.32
CA VAL A 236 3.63 14.90 11.19
C VAL A 236 2.93 13.59 10.85
N PHE A 237 3.63 12.44 10.90
CA PHE A 237 2.96 11.14 10.74
C PHE A 237 1.96 10.87 11.87
N GLU A 238 2.30 11.20 13.11
CA GLU A 238 1.38 11.08 14.24
C GLU A 238 0.19 12.05 14.12
N GLN A 239 0.42 13.29 13.67
CA GLN A 239 -0.65 14.25 13.37
C GLN A 239 -1.68 13.67 12.38
N VAL A 240 -1.21 13.21 11.21
CA VAL A 240 -2.08 12.65 10.16
C VAL A 240 -2.80 11.39 10.68
N ARG A 241 -2.10 10.52 11.41
CA ARG A 241 -2.67 9.31 12.03
C ARG A 241 -3.79 9.65 13.01
N LEU A 242 -3.59 10.64 13.89
CA LEU A 242 -4.58 11.06 14.87
C LEU A 242 -5.82 11.68 14.20
N LEU A 243 -5.62 12.49 13.16
CA LEU A 243 -6.71 13.08 12.36
C LEU A 243 -7.56 12.02 11.64
N MET A 244 -6.92 11.04 11.00
CA MET A 244 -7.62 9.94 10.32
C MET A 244 -8.42 9.08 11.32
N LYS A 245 -7.87 8.85 12.53
CA LYS A 245 -8.55 8.10 13.60
C LYS A 245 -9.70 8.88 14.26
N SER A 246 -9.54 10.17 14.53
CA SER A 246 -10.63 10.98 15.10
C SER A 246 -11.79 11.06 14.11
N TYR A 247 -11.51 11.25 12.81
CA TYR A 247 -12.52 11.18 11.76
C TYR A 247 -13.23 9.81 11.73
N SER A 248 -12.50 8.70 11.65
CA SER A 248 -13.10 7.35 11.56
C SER A 248 -13.99 7.04 12.78
N PHE A 249 -13.53 7.36 13.99
CA PHE A 249 -14.34 7.16 15.20
C PHE A 249 -15.66 7.92 15.15
N LEU A 250 -15.64 9.21 14.78
CA LEU A 250 -16.84 10.02 14.66
C LEU A 250 -17.76 9.50 13.55
N ARG A 251 -17.20 9.15 12.39
CA ARG A 251 -17.97 8.70 11.21
C ARG A 251 -18.70 7.37 11.41
N GLU A 252 -18.14 6.46 12.22
CA GLU A 252 -18.76 5.18 12.58
C GLU A 252 -19.70 5.32 13.79
N ALA A 253 -19.35 6.12 14.81
CA ALA A 253 -20.13 6.23 16.04
C ALA A 253 -21.37 7.14 15.94
N VAL A 254 -21.29 8.23 15.16
CA VAL A 254 -22.40 9.21 15.05
C VAL A 254 -23.70 8.58 14.55
N PRO A 255 -23.74 7.77 13.46
CA PRO A 255 -24.97 7.13 13.01
C PRO A 255 -25.65 6.28 14.09
N GLY A 256 -24.87 5.55 14.89
CA GLY A 256 -25.38 4.76 16.03
C GLY A 256 -26.03 5.64 17.10
N THR A 257 -25.39 6.75 17.49
CA THR A 257 -25.98 7.68 18.47
C THR A 257 -27.24 8.38 17.97
N LEU A 258 -27.35 8.65 16.66
CA LEU A 258 -28.55 9.22 16.05
C LEU A 258 -29.72 8.21 16.04
N ARG A 259 -29.45 6.92 15.75
CA ARG A 259 -30.45 5.84 15.84
C ARG A 259 -30.89 5.56 17.27
N ALA A 260 -29.96 5.52 18.23
CA ALA A 260 -30.24 5.40 19.65
C ALA A 260 -31.20 6.48 20.15
N ARG A 261 -31.01 7.73 19.72
CA ARG A 261 -31.93 8.85 20.01
C ARG A 261 -33.30 8.70 19.34
N GLY A 262 -33.37 8.02 18.19
CA GLY A 262 -34.62 7.70 17.49
C GLY A 262 -35.45 6.57 18.13
N GLY A 263 -34.95 5.93 19.19
CA GLY A 263 -35.61 4.82 19.90
C GLY A 263 -35.08 3.43 19.54
N GLU A 264 -34.21 3.30 18.53
CA GLU A 264 -33.55 2.05 18.19
C GLU A 264 -32.36 1.81 19.12
N GLY A 265 -32.58 1.02 20.18
CA GLY A 265 -31.63 0.77 21.26
C GLY A 265 -30.24 0.31 20.81
N THR A 266 -29.35 1.28 20.58
CA THR A 266 -27.94 1.07 20.23
C THR A 266 -27.08 1.51 21.42
N ARG A 267 -26.09 0.71 21.78
CA ARG A 267 -25.22 0.96 22.94
C ARG A 267 -24.23 2.08 22.61
N ASP A 268 -24.02 3.01 23.54
CA ASP A 268 -22.96 4.02 23.41
C ASP A 268 -21.57 3.34 23.38
N PRO A 269 -20.64 3.81 22.53
CA PRO A 269 -19.33 3.18 22.41
C PRO A 269 -18.49 3.32 23.69
N SER A 270 -17.89 2.22 24.09
CA SER A 270 -17.02 2.15 25.27
C SER A 270 -15.77 3.00 25.08
N PHE A 271 -15.46 3.84 26.08
CA PHE A 271 -14.19 4.58 26.13
C PHE A 271 -12.98 3.64 26.03
N SER A 272 -13.06 2.44 26.62
CA SER A 272 -11.98 1.46 26.53
C SER A 272 -11.78 0.92 25.11
N SER A 273 -12.85 0.75 24.33
CA SER A 273 -12.74 0.35 22.91
C SER A 273 -12.16 1.49 22.07
N TYR A 274 -12.54 2.74 22.36
CA TYR A 274 -11.95 3.91 21.69
C TYR A 274 -10.46 4.08 21.99
N LEU A 275 -10.07 4.05 23.27
CA LEU A 275 -8.66 4.15 23.67
C LEU A 275 -7.82 3.01 23.08
N TYR A 276 -8.34 1.79 23.04
CA TYR A 276 -7.70 0.65 22.38
C TYR A 276 -7.52 0.90 20.87
N PHE A 277 -8.56 1.37 20.17
CA PHE A 277 -8.48 1.75 18.76
C PHE A 277 -7.40 2.81 18.47
N LEU A 278 -7.21 3.79 19.36
CA LEU A 278 -6.19 4.84 19.17
C LEU A 278 -4.78 4.26 19.05
N PHE A 279 -4.47 3.13 19.71
CA PHE A 279 -3.18 2.43 19.57
C PHE A 279 -3.18 1.33 18.50
N CYS A 280 -4.32 0.72 18.14
CA CYS A 280 -4.37 -0.35 17.14
C CYS A 280 -3.73 0.03 15.78
N PRO A 281 -3.07 -0.91 15.08
CA PRO A 281 -2.50 -0.70 13.74
C PRO A 281 -3.57 -0.74 12.63
N THR A 282 -4.70 -0.06 12.86
CA THR A 282 -5.77 0.12 11.88
C THR A 282 -6.35 1.53 11.99
N LEU A 283 -6.94 2.03 10.90
CA LEU A 283 -7.55 3.34 10.80
C LEU A 283 -9.08 3.30 10.76
N ILE A 284 -9.70 2.09 10.74
CA ILE A 284 -11.16 1.91 10.77
C ILE A 284 -11.60 1.54 12.18
N TYR A 285 -12.45 2.38 12.79
CA TYR A 285 -13.03 2.14 14.11
C TYR A 285 -14.05 1.00 14.10
N ARG A 286 -13.98 0.14 15.11
CA ARG A 286 -14.97 -0.88 15.47
C ARG A 286 -15.02 -1.00 16.98
N GLU A 287 -16.17 -1.36 17.55
CA GLU A 287 -16.28 -1.60 18.99
C GLU A 287 -15.50 -2.82 19.47
N THR A 288 -15.47 -3.87 18.62
CA THR A 288 -14.81 -5.14 18.87
C THR A 288 -13.88 -5.49 17.71
N TYR A 289 -12.70 -6.01 18.04
CA TYR A 289 -11.71 -6.48 17.09
C TYR A 289 -11.34 -7.92 17.42
N PRO A 290 -11.00 -8.76 16.41
CA PRO A 290 -10.44 -10.08 16.66
C PRO A 290 -9.15 -9.95 17.47
N ARG A 291 -9.02 -10.78 18.50
CA ARG A 291 -7.87 -10.76 19.43
C ARG A 291 -7.13 -12.09 19.48
N THR A 292 -5.80 -12.03 19.64
CA THR A 292 -4.98 -13.20 19.96
C THR A 292 -5.08 -13.53 21.45
N SER A 293 -4.86 -14.80 21.81
CA SER A 293 -4.89 -15.25 23.21
C SER A 293 -3.75 -14.63 24.03
N ASN A 294 -2.52 -14.85 23.57
CA ASN A 294 -1.28 -14.48 24.26
C ASN A 294 -0.45 -13.46 23.45
N ILE A 295 0.52 -12.84 24.12
CA ILE A 295 1.52 -11.91 23.54
C ILE A 295 2.86 -12.65 23.47
N ARG A 296 3.46 -12.74 22.28
CA ARG A 296 4.79 -13.34 22.07
C ARG A 296 5.87 -12.26 22.12
N TRP A 297 6.36 -11.95 23.32
CA TRP A 297 7.35 -10.89 23.53
C TRP A 297 8.63 -11.04 22.67
N ASN A 298 9.10 -12.27 22.41
CA ASN A 298 10.24 -12.50 21.52
C ASN A 298 9.97 -12.03 20.08
N TYR A 299 8.73 -12.17 19.58
CA TYR A 299 8.33 -11.66 18.27
C TYR A 299 8.22 -10.13 18.29
N VAL A 300 7.72 -9.53 19.38
CA VAL A 300 7.69 -8.06 19.56
C VAL A 300 9.12 -7.49 19.53
N ALA A 301 10.02 -8.03 20.35
CA ALA A 301 11.41 -7.58 20.45
C ALA A 301 12.17 -7.76 19.12
N LYS A 302 12.00 -8.91 18.45
CA LYS A 302 12.59 -9.15 17.12
C LYS A 302 12.13 -8.11 16.09
N ASN A 303 10.83 -7.83 16.02
CA ASN A 303 10.30 -6.86 15.06
C ASN A 303 10.78 -5.42 15.37
N PHE A 304 10.86 -5.00 16.63
CA PHE A 304 11.43 -3.68 16.96
C PHE A 304 12.93 -3.59 16.64
N ALA A 305 13.71 -4.65 16.90
CA ALA A 305 15.12 -4.71 16.52
C ALA A 305 15.30 -4.67 14.99
N GLN A 306 14.45 -5.37 14.23
CA GLN A 306 14.44 -5.31 12.77
C GLN A 306 14.06 -3.91 12.25
N ALA A 307 13.04 -3.27 12.82
CA ALA A 307 12.66 -1.90 12.45
C ALA A 307 13.80 -0.90 12.70
N LEU A 308 14.47 -0.97 13.86
CA LEU A 308 15.65 -0.16 14.16
C LEU A 308 16.81 -0.44 13.20
N GLY A 309 17.09 -1.72 12.91
CA GLY A 309 18.11 -2.12 11.94
C GLY A 309 17.84 -1.58 10.53
N CYS A 310 16.58 -1.52 10.10
CA CYS A 310 16.21 -0.92 8.82
C CYS A 310 16.31 0.61 8.82
N VAL A 311 16.05 1.30 9.93
CA VAL A 311 16.31 2.74 10.06
C VAL A 311 17.82 3.02 9.97
N LEU A 312 18.65 2.23 10.64
CA LEU A 312 20.12 2.33 10.54
C LEU A 312 20.59 2.08 9.09
N TYR A 313 20.06 1.05 8.42
CA TYR A 313 20.39 0.76 7.02
C TYR A 313 19.98 1.91 6.08
N ALA A 314 18.79 2.49 6.28
CA ALA A 314 18.33 3.65 5.53
C ALA A 314 19.25 4.88 5.74
N CYS A 315 19.73 5.12 6.98
CA CYS A 315 20.72 6.15 7.26
C CYS A 315 22.06 5.90 6.54
N PHE A 316 22.57 4.66 6.53
CA PHE A 316 23.82 4.32 5.82
C PHE A 316 23.68 4.47 4.30
N ILE A 317 22.56 4.06 3.71
CA ILE A 317 22.26 4.26 2.29
C ILE A 317 22.25 5.75 1.94
N LEU A 318 21.55 6.57 2.74
CA LEU A 318 21.51 8.02 2.53
C LEU A 318 22.91 8.62 2.65
N GLY A 319 23.64 8.31 3.73
CA GLY A 319 24.97 8.83 4.03
C GLY A 319 26.05 8.48 2.99
N ARG A 320 26.10 7.22 2.53
CA ARG A 320 27.15 6.77 1.60
C ARG A 320 26.77 6.87 0.12
N LEU A 321 25.50 6.71 -0.25
CA LEU A 321 25.09 6.67 -1.67
C LEU A 321 24.44 7.97 -2.14
N CYS A 322 23.76 8.73 -1.27
CA CYS A 322 23.09 9.97 -1.66
C CYS A 322 23.94 11.21 -1.35
N VAL A 323 24.40 11.39 -0.11
CA VAL A 323 25.13 12.59 0.32
C VAL A 323 26.29 12.99 -0.63
N PRO A 324 27.26 12.11 -0.97
CA PRO A 324 28.40 12.52 -1.81
C PRO A 324 28.00 12.87 -3.25
N VAL A 325 26.97 12.22 -3.79
CA VAL A 325 26.47 12.50 -5.15
C VAL A 325 25.82 13.88 -5.18
N PHE A 326 24.90 14.17 -4.25
CA PHE A 326 24.15 15.42 -4.26
C PHE A 326 24.95 16.63 -3.76
N ALA A 327 25.85 16.46 -2.78
CA ALA A 327 26.68 17.55 -2.28
C ALA A 327 27.68 18.06 -3.33
N ASN A 328 28.19 17.18 -4.18
CA ASN A 328 29.02 17.56 -5.33
C ASN A 328 28.18 18.19 -6.44
N MET A 329 27.02 17.59 -6.80
CA MET A 329 26.14 18.14 -7.83
C MET A 329 25.57 19.52 -7.50
N SER A 330 25.34 19.86 -6.23
CA SER A 330 24.85 21.19 -5.83
C SER A 330 25.84 22.33 -6.03
N ARG A 331 27.08 22.04 -6.44
CA ARG A 331 28.12 23.04 -6.77
C ARG A 331 28.25 23.30 -8.27
N GLU A 332 27.72 22.41 -9.10
CA GLU A 332 27.76 22.52 -10.56
C GLU A 332 26.50 23.25 -11.08
N PRO A 333 26.60 24.07 -12.14
CA PRO A 333 25.45 24.75 -12.70
C PRO A 333 24.42 23.76 -13.25
N PHE A 334 23.14 24.07 -13.06
CA PHE A 334 22.05 23.20 -13.46
C PHE A 334 22.11 22.84 -14.96
N SER A 335 22.26 21.54 -15.26
CA SER A 335 22.33 20.99 -16.61
C SER A 335 21.35 19.82 -16.75
N THR A 336 20.66 19.73 -17.89
CA THR A 336 19.77 18.62 -18.22
C THR A 336 20.48 17.26 -18.17
N ARG A 337 21.76 17.22 -18.59
CA ARG A 337 22.62 16.03 -18.47
C ARG A 337 22.85 15.66 -17.00
N ALA A 338 23.15 16.63 -16.14
CA ALA A 338 23.37 16.40 -14.72
C ALA A 338 22.08 15.92 -14.02
N LEU A 339 20.92 16.49 -14.35
CA LEU A 339 19.62 16.04 -13.83
C LEU A 339 19.35 14.57 -14.19
N VAL A 340 19.52 14.17 -15.46
CA VAL A 340 19.26 12.79 -15.89
C VAL A 340 20.21 11.81 -15.20
N LEU A 341 21.51 12.12 -15.13
CA LEU A 341 22.48 11.29 -14.41
C LEU A 341 22.16 11.19 -12.92
N SER A 342 21.74 12.29 -12.30
CA SER A 342 21.29 12.34 -10.90
C SER A 342 20.11 11.43 -10.63
N ILE A 343 19.07 11.46 -11.48
CA ILE A 343 17.89 10.57 -11.37
C ILE A 343 18.30 9.11 -11.50
N LEU A 344 19.18 8.78 -12.45
CA LEU A 344 19.67 7.41 -12.64
C LEU A 344 20.49 6.91 -11.45
N HIS A 345 21.42 7.73 -10.93
CA HIS A 345 22.19 7.40 -9.73
C HIS A 345 21.30 7.27 -8.48
N ALA A 346 20.26 8.10 -8.36
CA ALA A 346 19.29 8.07 -7.26
C ALA A 346 18.30 6.90 -7.32
N THR A 347 18.13 6.27 -8.50
CA THR A 347 17.14 5.20 -8.71
C THR A 347 17.42 3.98 -7.82
N LEU A 348 18.67 3.52 -7.73
CA LEU A 348 19.03 2.36 -6.91
C LEU A 348 18.90 2.65 -5.39
N PRO A 349 19.47 3.73 -4.82
CA PRO A 349 19.21 4.11 -3.43
C PRO A 349 17.72 4.30 -3.14
N GLY A 350 16.97 4.94 -4.04
CA GLY A 350 15.53 5.18 -3.88
C GLY A 350 14.71 3.92 -3.77
N ILE A 351 14.97 2.89 -4.59
CA ILE A 351 14.25 1.61 -4.45
C ILE A 351 14.63 0.86 -3.17
N PHE A 352 15.90 0.85 -2.76
CA PHE A 352 16.30 0.25 -1.48
C PHE A 352 15.63 0.96 -0.31
N MET A 353 15.55 2.30 -0.32
CA MET A 353 14.84 3.09 0.68
C MET A 353 13.34 2.74 0.71
N LEU A 354 12.68 2.63 -0.44
CA LEU A 354 11.26 2.24 -0.52
C LEU A 354 11.01 0.86 0.11
N LEU A 355 11.84 -0.14 -0.23
CA LEU A 355 11.73 -1.50 0.30
C LEU A 355 12.01 -1.57 1.80
N LEU A 356 13.02 -0.84 2.29
CA LEU A 356 13.34 -0.76 3.72
C LEU A 356 12.25 -0.06 4.52
N ILE A 357 11.70 1.06 4.03
CA ILE A 357 10.59 1.76 4.70
C ILE A 357 9.34 0.87 4.74
N PHE A 358 9.03 0.16 3.66
CA PHE A 358 7.93 -0.81 3.63
C PHE A 358 8.12 -1.91 4.68
N PHE A 359 9.29 -2.55 4.72
CA PHE A 359 9.56 -3.65 5.65
C PHE A 359 9.63 -3.16 7.11
N ALA A 360 10.25 -2.00 7.37
CA ALA A 360 10.36 -1.42 8.70
C ALA A 360 9.00 -0.99 9.27
N PHE A 361 8.19 -0.27 8.47
CA PHE A 361 6.93 0.29 8.95
C PHE A 361 5.77 -0.70 8.79
N LEU A 362 5.44 -1.10 7.56
CA LEU A 362 4.22 -1.87 7.29
C LEU A 362 4.30 -3.31 7.80
N HIS A 363 5.49 -3.92 7.80
CA HIS A 363 5.69 -5.23 8.40
C HIS A 363 6.14 -5.13 9.86
N CYS A 364 7.37 -4.69 10.14
CA CYS A 364 7.94 -4.81 11.49
C CYS A 364 7.18 -3.98 12.54
N TRP A 365 7.03 -2.68 12.32
CA TRP A 365 6.40 -1.77 13.29
C TRP A 365 4.92 -2.10 13.52
N LEU A 366 4.12 -2.22 12.46
CA LEU A 366 2.69 -2.54 12.60
C LEU A 366 2.47 -3.93 13.22
N ASN A 367 3.28 -4.95 12.91
CA ASN A 367 3.16 -6.26 13.57
C ASN A 367 3.62 -6.26 15.04
N ALA A 368 4.64 -5.47 15.40
CA ALA A 368 5.06 -5.31 16.79
C ALA A 368 3.93 -4.70 17.65
N PHE A 369 3.29 -3.63 17.16
CA PHE A 369 2.11 -3.04 17.80
C PHE A 369 0.90 -3.98 17.77
N ALA A 370 0.68 -4.74 16.69
CA ALA A 370 -0.38 -5.73 16.62
C ALA A 370 -0.24 -6.81 17.69
N GLU A 371 0.94 -7.41 17.82
CA GLU A 371 1.22 -8.44 18.82
C GLU A 371 1.09 -7.88 20.25
N MET A 372 1.67 -6.71 20.52
CA MET A 372 1.61 -6.06 21.85
C MET A 372 0.17 -5.76 22.30
N LEU A 373 -0.68 -5.34 21.37
CA LEU A 373 -2.09 -5.04 21.63
C LEU A 373 -3.00 -6.29 21.56
N ARG A 374 -2.45 -7.45 21.17
CA ARG A 374 -3.20 -8.68 20.81
C ARG A 374 -4.18 -8.50 19.65
N PHE A 375 -3.90 -7.60 18.70
CA PHE A 375 -4.70 -7.42 17.49
C PHE A 375 -4.51 -8.59 16.50
N GLY A 376 -5.61 -9.22 16.08
CA GLY A 376 -5.60 -10.46 15.31
C GLY A 376 -5.50 -10.31 13.78
N ASP A 377 -5.87 -9.16 13.21
CA ASP A 377 -5.86 -8.96 11.76
C ASP A 377 -4.55 -8.30 11.29
N ARG A 378 -3.65 -9.06 10.68
CA ARG A 378 -2.30 -8.58 10.28
C ARG A 378 -2.13 -8.34 8.78
N MET A 379 -3.24 -8.23 8.04
CA MET A 379 -3.22 -7.81 6.63
C MET A 379 -3.09 -6.29 6.53
N PHE A 380 -1.87 -5.79 6.74
CA PHE A 380 -1.51 -4.38 6.53
C PHE A 380 -1.16 -4.07 5.06
N TYR A 381 -0.83 -5.12 4.30
CA TYR A 381 -0.50 -5.11 2.87
C TYR A 381 -0.86 -6.49 2.27
N ARG A 382 -0.78 -6.59 0.95
CA ARG A 382 -0.86 -7.83 0.16
C ARG A 382 0.37 -7.97 -0.74
N ASP A 383 0.34 -8.89 -1.69
CA ASP A 383 1.40 -9.20 -2.66
C ASP A 383 1.55 -8.11 -3.74
N TRP A 384 1.75 -6.87 -3.32
CA TRP A 384 1.81 -5.70 -4.20
C TRP A 384 2.92 -5.82 -5.27
N TRP A 385 3.99 -6.56 -5.00
CA TRP A 385 5.09 -6.86 -5.91
C TRP A 385 4.67 -7.70 -7.14
N ASN A 386 3.56 -8.44 -7.04
CA ASN A 386 2.97 -9.19 -8.15
C ASN A 386 2.04 -8.33 -9.03
N SER A 387 1.77 -7.07 -8.67
CA SER A 387 0.83 -6.21 -9.40
C SER A 387 1.24 -5.98 -10.85
N THR A 388 0.31 -6.22 -11.78
CA THR A 388 0.46 -5.85 -13.20
C THR A 388 -0.13 -4.47 -13.52
N SER A 389 -0.94 -3.90 -12.61
CA SER A 389 -1.65 -2.64 -12.78
C SER A 389 -1.39 -1.68 -11.61
N PHE A 390 -1.33 -0.37 -11.88
CA PHE A 390 -1.28 0.66 -10.83
C PHE A 390 -2.50 0.66 -9.89
N PRO A 391 -3.74 0.46 -10.39
CA PRO A 391 -4.91 0.29 -9.52
C PRO A 391 -4.76 -0.89 -8.55
N ASN A 392 -4.15 -2.01 -8.95
CA ASN A 392 -3.87 -3.12 -8.04
C ASN A 392 -2.77 -2.78 -7.03
N PHE A 393 -1.68 -2.15 -7.47
CA PHE A 393 -0.62 -1.69 -6.58
C PHE A 393 -1.15 -0.79 -5.45
N TYR A 394 -1.95 0.24 -5.78
CA TYR A 394 -2.51 1.15 -4.77
C TYR A 394 -3.45 0.46 -3.76
N ARG A 395 -4.17 -0.60 -4.18
CA ARG A 395 -5.04 -1.42 -3.30
C ARG A 395 -4.25 -2.36 -2.38
N THR A 396 -3.05 -2.76 -2.76
CA THR A 396 -2.30 -3.86 -2.14
C THR A 396 -1.09 -3.38 -1.32
N TRP A 397 -0.49 -2.25 -1.67
CA TRP A 397 0.70 -1.68 -1.01
C TRP A 397 0.48 -1.36 0.47
N ASN A 398 -0.53 -0.54 0.78
CA ASN A 398 -0.88 -0.13 2.14
C ASN A 398 -2.39 -0.23 2.35
N VAL A 399 -2.84 -1.43 2.73
CA VAL A 399 -4.26 -1.76 2.94
C VAL A 399 -4.85 -0.92 4.08
N VAL A 400 -4.05 -0.51 5.07
CA VAL A 400 -4.53 0.28 6.21
C VAL A 400 -5.00 1.68 5.79
N VAL A 401 -4.20 2.37 4.97
CA VAL A 401 -4.55 3.70 4.43
C VAL A 401 -5.54 3.58 3.28
N HIS A 402 -5.38 2.58 2.41
CA HIS A 402 -6.31 2.32 1.31
C HIS A 402 -7.74 2.11 1.82
N ASP A 403 -7.94 1.26 2.83
CA ASP A 403 -9.29 0.95 3.31
C ASP A 403 -9.97 2.16 3.98
N TRP A 404 -9.19 3.05 4.61
CA TRP A 404 -9.69 4.33 5.13
C TRP A 404 -10.12 5.26 3.99
N LEU A 405 -9.26 5.45 2.97
CA LEU A 405 -9.58 6.25 1.79
C LEU A 405 -10.80 5.70 1.04
N TYR A 406 -10.89 4.38 0.90
CA TYR A 406 -12.02 3.72 0.25
C TYR A 406 -13.33 3.90 1.04
N SER A 407 -13.32 3.63 2.35
CA SER A 407 -14.54 3.67 3.17
C SER A 407 -15.04 5.09 3.44
N TYR A 408 -14.14 6.08 3.55
CA TYR A 408 -14.50 7.41 4.04
C TYR A 408 -14.33 8.55 3.03
N VAL A 409 -13.52 8.37 1.98
CA VAL A 409 -13.36 9.40 0.93
C VAL A 409 -14.06 8.93 -0.35
N TYR A 410 -13.82 7.69 -0.79
CA TYR A 410 -14.44 7.15 -2.00
C TYR A 410 -15.93 6.86 -1.84
N GLN A 411 -16.32 6.07 -0.84
CA GLN A 411 -17.73 5.69 -0.65
C GLN A 411 -18.61 6.88 -0.29
N ASP A 412 -18.20 7.72 0.66
CA ASP A 412 -18.94 8.93 1.03
C ASP A 412 -18.93 9.97 -0.11
N GLY A 413 -17.81 10.15 -0.82
CA GLY A 413 -17.76 11.01 -2.01
C GLY A 413 -18.68 10.53 -3.14
N LEU A 414 -18.76 9.21 -3.37
CA LEU A 414 -19.68 8.60 -4.34
C LEU A 414 -21.15 8.72 -3.92
N TRP A 415 -21.44 8.74 -2.61
CA TRP A 415 -22.77 9.01 -2.07
C TRP A 415 -23.16 10.47 -2.27
N LEU A 416 -22.26 11.42 -1.95
CA LEU A 416 -22.47 12.87 -2.09
C LEU A 416 -22.61 13.32 -3.56
N LEU A 417 -21.74 12.83 -4.45
CA LEU A 417 -21.74 13.19 -5.88
C LEU A 417 -22.79 12.42 -6.70
N GLY A 418 -23.51 11.49 -6.08
CA GLY A 418 -24.38 10.53 -6.74
C GLY A 418 -23.61 9.41 -7.45
N GLY A 419 -24.09 8.17 -7.31
CA GLY A 419 -23.37 6.93 -7.69
C GLY A 419 -22.96 6.76 -9.16
N ARG A 420 -23.27 7.74 -10.03
CA ARG A 420 -22.81 7.81 -11.43
C ARG A 420 -21.41 8.46 -11.56
N ALA A 421 -21.01 9.32 -10.63
CA ALA A 421 -19.77 10.11 -10.71
C ALA A 421 -18.49 9.37 -10.26
N ARG A 422 -18.34 8.08 -10.63
CA ARG A 422 -17.25 7.20 -10.14
C ARG A 422 -15.85 7.73 -10.42
N GLY A 423 -15.63 8.34 -11.60
CA GLY A 423 -14.34 8.93 -11.99
C GLY A 423 -13.99 10.17 -11.15
N ALA A 424 -14.97 11.03 -10.85
CA ALA A 424 -14.76 12.20 -10.01
C ALA A 424 -14.47 11.81 -8.54
N ALA A 425 -15.19 10.81 -8.01
CA ALA A 425 -14.89 10.27 -6.68
C ALA A 425 -13.48 9.65 -6.60
N MET A 426 -13.05 8.93 -7.64
CA MET A 426 -11.69 8.38 -7.74
C MET A 426 -10.62 9.48 -7.81
N LEU A 427 -10.82 10.50 -8.66
CA LEU A 427 -9.89 11.64 -8.76
C LEU A 427 -9.81 12.43 -7.45
N GLY A 428 -10.93 12.58 -6.73
CA GLY A 428 -10.97 13.19 -5.40
C GLY A 428 -10.11 12.44 -4.38
N VAL A 429 -10.16 11.10 -4.38
CA VAL A 429 -9.29 10.26 -3.53
C VAL A 429 -7.82 10.45 -3.88
N PHE A 430 -7.48 10.46 -5.17
CA PHE A 430 -6.10 10.71 -5.61
C PHE A 430 -5.61 12.10 -5.22
N LEU A 431 -6.44 13.14 -5.38
CA LEU A 431 -6.12 14.52 -4.98
C LEU A 431 -5.89 14.63 -3.47
N VAL A 432 -6.80 14.10 -2.65
CA VAL A 432 -6.64 14.09 -1.18
C VAL A 432 -5.37 13.35 -0.78
N SER A 433 -5.10 12.18 -1.37
CA SER A 433 -3.88 11.42 -1.10
C SER A 433 -2.62 12.20 -1.50
N ALA A 434 -2.58 12.77 -2.71
CA ALA A 434 -1.41 13.49 -3.22
C ALA A 434 -1.12 14.77 -2.41
N VAL A 435 -2.15 15.52 -2.01
CA VAL A 435 -2.02 16.69 -1.13
C VAL A 435 -1.50 16.30 0.25
N VAL A 436 -1.96 15.19 0.84
CA VAL A 436 -1.47 14.71 2.15
C VAL A 436 -0.02 14.22 2.06
N HIS A 437 0.38 13.55 0.97
CA HIS A 437 1.78 13.16 0.79
C HIS A 437 2.68 14.39 0.62
N GLU A 438 2.30 15.36 -0.21
CA GLU A 438 3.04 16.61 -0.38
C GLU A 438 3.12 17.42 0.93
N TYR A 439 2.03 17.44 1.71
CA TYR A 439 2.02 18.02 3.07
C TYR A 439 3.08 17.36 3.95
N ILE A 440 3.14 16.02 3.99
CA ILE A 440 4.15 15.29 4.78
C ILE A 440 5.58 15.65 4.33
N PHE A 441 5.87 15.60 3.01
CA PHE A 441 7.19 15.96 2.50
C PHE A 441 7.56 17.42 2.78
N CYS A 442 6.64 18.35 2.57
CA CYS A 442 6.82 19.78 2.80
C CYS A 442 7.20 20.08 4.26
N PHE A 443 6.47 19.50 5.22
CA PHE A 443 6.78 19.73 6.63
C PHE A 443 8.02 18.96 7.10
N VAL A 444 8.27 17.74 6.63
CA VAL A 444 9.51 16.98 6.96
C VAL A 444 10.76 17.73 6.49
N LEU A 445 10.77 18.21 5.25
CA LEU A 445 11.90 18.90 4.64
C LEU A 445 11.95 20.40 4.98
N GLY A 446 10.85 20.99 5.47
CA GLY A 446 10.77 22.41 5.82
C GLY A 446 10.72 23.36 4.61
N PHE A 447 10.38 22.87 3.43
CA PHE A 447 10.18 23.66 2.22
C PHE A 447 9.10 23.04 1.33
N PHE A 448 8.42 23.86 0.54
CA PHE A 448 7.41 23.38 -0.41
C PHE A 448 8.07 23.10 -1.77
N TYR A 449 7.97 21.86 -2.27
CA TYR A 449 8.43 21.53 -3.62
C TYR A 449 7.56 20.39 -4.20
N PRO A 450 6.55 20.71 -5.04
CA PRO A 450 5.41 19.84 -5.35
C PRO A 450 5.67 18.63 -6.28
N VAL A 451 6.84 18.01 -6.16
CA VAL A 451 7.25 16.83 -6.94
C VAL A 451 6.34 15.63 -6.65
N MET A 452 6.06 15.35 -5.37
CA MET A 452 5.20 14.24 -4.97
C MET A 452 3.76 14.46 -5.41
N LEU A 453 3.24 15.69 -5.26
CA LEU A 453 1.92 16.09 -5.76
C LEU A 453 1.79 15.84 -7.27
N MET A 454 2.74 16.30 -8.07
CA MET A 454 2.73 16.14 -9.53
C MET A 454 2.90 14.68 -9.95
N LEU A 455 3.81 13.93 -9.31
CA LEU A 455 4.03 12.52 -9.64
C LEU A 455 2.80 11.67 -9.30
N PHE A 456 2.11 11.91 -8.19
CA PHE A 456 0.89 11.16 -7.86
C PHE A 456 -0.31 11.57 -8.71
N LEU A 457 -0.57 12.87 -8.87
CA LEU A 457 -1.77 13.34 -9.55
C LEU A 457 -1.69 13.23 -11.07
N VAL A 458 -0.57 13.61 -11.68
CA VAL A 458 -0.38 13.59 -13.13
C VAL A 458 0.04 12.21 -13.59
N VAL A 459 1.18 11.70 -13.11
CA VAL A 459 1.72 10.42 -13.58
C VAL A 459 0.95 9.24 -12.99
N GLY A 460 0.72 9.21 -11.68
CA GLY A 460 -0.08 8.17 -11.01
C GLY A 460 -1.54 8.16 -11.49
N GLY A 461 -2.15 9.34 -11.67
CA GLY A 461 -3.49 9.47 -12.24
C GLY A 461 -3.57 8.92 -13.68
N LEU A 462 -2.66 9.34 -14.56
CA LEU A 462 -2.59 8.83 -15.94
C LEU A 462 -2.39 7.31 -15.97
N LEU A 463 -1.39 6.80 -15.24
CA LEU A 463 -1.09 5.36 -15.19
C LEU A 463 -2.23 4.54 -14.60
N ASN A 464 -3.01 5.08 -13.66
CA ASN A 464 -4.20 4.43 -13.13
C ASN A 464 -5.33 4.27 -14.18
N PHE A 465 -5.44 5.19 -15.15
CA PHE A 465 -6.37 5.05 -16.27
C PHE A 465 -5.81 4.23 -17.45
N THR A 466 -4.51 4.34 -17.74
CA THR A 466 -3.86 3.65 -18.87
C THR A 466 -3.52 2.19 -18.56
N MET A 467 -2.99 1.88 -17.37
CA MET A 467 -2.66 0.51 -16.94
C MET A 467 -3.84 -0.11 -16.19
N HIS A 468 -4.88 -0.50 -16.93
CA HIS A 468 -6.10 -1.07 -16.37
C HIS A 468 -5.93 -2.54 -15.93
N ASP A 469 -6.81 -3.01 -15.03
CA ASP A 469 -6.76 -4.36 -14.41
C ASP A 469 -6.91 -5.53 -15.41
N GLN A 470 -7.32 -5.27 -16.65
CA GLN A 470 -7.39 -6.28 -17.72
C GLN A 470 -6.01 -6.70 -18.25
N HIS A 471 -4.96 -5.94 -17.95
CA HIS A 471 -3.58 -6.24 -18.33
C HIS A 471 -2.94 -7.19 -17.30
N THR A 472 -2.92 -8.49 -17.61
CA THR A 472 -2.46 -9.56 -16.69
C THR A 472 -1.10 -10.18 -17.07
N GLY A 473 -0.52 -9.81 -18.22
CA GLY A 473 0.76 -10.38 -18.68
C GLY A 473 1.98 -9.93 -17.87
N PRO A 474 3.06 -10.74 -17.77
CA PRO A 474 4.23 -10.44 -16.95
C PRO A 474 4.99 -9.18 -17.38
N ALA A 475 4.93 -8.81 -18.67
CA ALA A 475 5.49 -7.55 -19.17
C ALA A 475 4.91 -6.32 -18.46
N TRP A 476 3.65 -6.36 -18.02
CA TRP A 476 3.01 -5.26 -17.29
C TRP A 476 3.52 -5.14 -15.84
N ASN A 477 3.90 -6.25 -15.21
CA ASN A 477 4.58 -6.24 -13.92
C ASN A 477 5.98 -5.60 -14.05
N VAL A 478 6.76 -5.98 -15.07
CA VAL A 478 8.08 -5.36 -15.37
C VAL A 478 7.94 -3.86 -15.67
N LEU A 479 6.90 -3.46 -16.40
CA LEU A 479 6.60 -2.05 -16.67
C LEU A 479 6.23 -1.29 -15.39
N MET A 480 5.41 -1.87 -14.51
CA MET A 480 5.05 -1.29 -13.21
C MET A 480 6.31 -1.05 -12.35
N TRP A 481 7.21 -2.04 -12.27
CA TRP A 481 8.47 -1.89 -11.55
C TRP A 481 9.39 -0.84 -12.17
N THR A 482 9.47 -0.77 -13.49
CA THR A 482 10.24 0.27 -14.21
C THR A 482 9.75 1.67 -13.84
N PHE A 483 8.43 1.90 -13.86
CA PHE A 483 7.86 3.18 -13.43
C PHE A 483 8.04 3.45 -11.94
N LEU A 484 7.96 2.43 -11.08
CA LEU A 484 8.19 2.57 -9.64
C LEU A 484 9.65 2.96 -9.35
N PHE A 485 10.62 2.31 -9.99
CA PHE A 485 12.06 2.62 -9.89
C PHE A 485 12.33 4.06 -10.33
N LEU A 486 11.88 4.44 -11.53
CA LEU A 486 12.08 5.79 -12.07
C LEU A 486 11.40 6.84 -11.18
N GLY A 487 10.20 6.56 -10.67
CA GLY A 487 9.48 7.44 -9.75
C GLY A 487 10.22 7.67 -8.43
N GLN A 488 10.83 6.63 -7.84
CA GLN A 488 11.68 6.77 -6.65
C GLN A 488 12.97 7.55 -6.94
N GLY A 489 13.63 7.28 -8.09
CA GLY A 489 14.80 8.05 -8.51
C GLY A 489 14.52 9.54 -8.70
N ILE A 490 13.38 9.89 -9.30
CA ILE A 490 12.92 11.28 -9.45
C ILE A 490 12.67 11.92 -8.07
N GLN A 491 11.95 11.26 -7.17
CA GLN A 491 11.67 11.78 -5.82
C GLN A 491 12.96 12.05 -5.04
N VAL A 492 13.83 11.03 -4.90
CA VAL A 492 15.07 11.15 -4.13
C VAL A 492 15.99 12.20 -4.75
N SER A 493 16.14 12.21 -6.08
CA SER A 493 16.99 13.20 -6.76
C SER A 493 16.51 14.62 -6.52
N LEU A 494 15.25 14.92 -6.82
CA LEU A 494 14.74 16.30 -6.78
C LEU A 494 14.66 16.84 -5.35
N TYR A 495 14.20 16.04 -4.37
CA TYR A 495 14.17 16.48 -2.97
C TYR A 495 15.57 16.65 -2.36
N CYS A 496 16.54 15.78 -2.69
CA CYS A 496 17.92 15.96 -2.21
C CYS A 496 18.59 17.18 -2.85
N GLN A 497 18.46 17.37 -4.17
CA GLN A 497 18.99 18.55 -4.86
C GLN A 497 18.44 19.86 -4.27
N GLU A 498 17.13 19.95 -4.02
CA GLU A 498 16.53 21.14 -3.42
C GLU A 498 17.00 21.37 -1.97
N TRP A 499 17.12 20.30 -1.17
CA TRP A 499 17.64 20.38 0.20
C TRP A 499 19.09 20.89 0.25
N TYR A 500 19.97 20.38 -0.62
CA TYR A 500 21.35 20.86 -0.70
C TYR A 500 21.45 22.27 -1.28
N ALA A 501 20.68 22.61 -2.32
CA ALA A 501 20.66 23.95 -2.91
C ALA A 501 20.25 25.02 -1.88
N ARG A 502 19.26 24.74 -1.01
CA ARG A 502 18.85 25.65 0.07
C ARG A 502 19.88 25.81 1.19
N ARG A 503 20.78 24.84 1.37
CA ARG A 503 21.91 24.93 2.31
C ARG A 503 23.08 25.72 1.74
N HIS A 504 23.37 25.58 0.46
CA HIS A 504 24.45 26.34 -0.22
C HIS A 504 24.03 27.79 -0.47
N CYS A 505 22.79 28.02 -0.94
CA CYS A 505 22.21 29.35 -1.18
C CYS A 505 21.10 29.68 -0.14
N PRO A 506 21.45 30.05 1.11
CA PRO A 506 20.46 30.41 2.12
C PRO A 506 19.68 31.68 1.73
N LEU A 507 18.41 31.76 2.15
CA LEU A 507 17.56 32.94 1.94
C LEU A 507 17.93 34.06 2.94
N PRO A 508 18.30 35.27 2.48
CA PRO A 508 18.59 36.39 3.39
C PRO A 508 17.32 36.93 4.08
N GLN A 509 16.13 36.66 3.53
CA GLN A 509 14.85 36.90 4.18
C GLN A 509 13.86 35.78 3.82
N ILE A 510 13.10 35.30 4.81
CA ILE A 510 12.05 34.28 4.66
C ILE A 510 10.76 34.87 4.08
N THR A 511 10.76 35.16 2.78
CA THR A 511 9.53 35.53 2.06
C THR A 511 8.72 34.28 1.66
N PHE A 512 7.40 34.41 1.57
CA PHE A 512 6.52 33.34 1.07
C PHE A 512 6.97 32.80 -0.30
N TRP A 513 7.27 33.72 -1.23
CA TRP A 513 7.79 33.36 -2.55
C TRP A 513 9.18 32.70 -2.49
N GLY A 514 10.04 33.07 -1.53
CA GLY A 514 11.31 32.38 -1.30
C GLY A 514 11.15 30.94 -0.76
N LEU A 515 10.05 30.65 -0.06
CA LEU A 515 9.74 29.29 0.39
C LEU A 515 9.19 28.41 -0.74
N VAL A 516 8.31 28.97 -1.58
CA VAL A 516 7.61 28.27 -2.67
C VAL A 516 8.44 28.10 -3.94
N THR A 517 9.33 29.03 -4.26
CA THR A 517 10.17 28.96 -5.47
C THR A 517 11.35 27.98 -5.26
N PRO A 518 11.56 26.99 -6.15
CA PRO A 518 12.66 26.04 -6.00
C PRO A 518 14.03 26.68 -6.25
N ARG A 519 15.01 26.34 -5.41
CA ARG A 519 16.38 26.87 -5.46
C ARG A 519 17.34 26.03 -6.29
N SER A 520 17.06 24.75 -6.47
CA SER A 520 17.84 23.80 -7.29
C SER A 520 18.04 24.24 -8.75
N TRP A 521 17.22 25.18 -9.25
CA TRP A 521 17.24 25.69 -10.62
C TRP A 521 17.85 27.11 -10.74
N SER A 522 18.18 27.76 -9.61
CA SER A 522 18.57 29.18 -9.55
C SER A 522 19.77 29.50 -8.67
N CYS A 523 20.27 28.53 -7.89
CA CYS A 523 21.54 28.64 -7.16
C CYS A 523 22.68 28.41 -8.16
N HIS A 524 23.52 29.44 -8.40
CA HIS A 524 24.55 29.47 -9.44
C HIS A 524 25.90 30.05 -8.95
N THR A 525 26.11 30.08 -7.63
CA THR A 525 27.23 30.77 -6.95
C THR A 525 27.66 30.00 -5.72
#